data_AF-A0AAU9XSX4-F1
#
_entry.id   AF-A0AAU9XSX4-F1
#
_cell.length_a   1.000
_cell.length_b   1.000
_cell.length_c   1.000
_cell.angle_alpha   90.00
_cell.angle_beta   90.00
_cell.angle_gamma   90.00
#
_symmetry.space_group_name_H-M   'P 1'
#
loop_
_entity.id
_entity.type
_entity.pdbx_description
1 polymer ?
#
loop_
_entity_poly.entity_id
_entity_poly.type
_entity_poly.pdbx_seq_one_letter_code
_entity_poly.pdbx_strand_id
1 'polypeptide(L)'
;GSSVFWYPHQRAYCSAFKSWSGYVNAVVDIFFTKETLAISSARGSDRKGKSGDANIPLTPLIIDALVGKVCSKFSKDSPQPSQIIQKINMKCVEARRPPRVREQRAE
;
A
#
# COMPACT_ATOMS: atom_id res chain seq x y z
N GLY A 1 -19.41 3.73 -10.39
CA GLY A 1 -18.82 2.71 -9.51
C GLY A 1 -17.55 2.21 -10.13
N SER A 2 -16.40 2.63 -9.61
CA SER A 2 -15.10 2.06 -9.99
C SER A 2 -14.86 0.82 -9.14
N SER A 3 -15.46 -0.32 -9.52
CA SER A 3 -15.31 -1.56 -8.74
C SER A 3 -14.06 -2.29 -9.18
N VAL A 4 -12.98 -2.17 -8.39
CA VAL A 4 -11.89 -3.13 -8.45
C VAL A 4 -12.44 -4.50 -8.05
N PHE A 5 -12.25 -5.52 -8.89
CA PHE A 5 -12.70 -6.88 -8.61
C PHE A 5 -11.77 -7.57 -7.61
N TRP A 6 -12.33 -8.33 -6.66
CA TRP A 6 -11.58 -9.07 -5.63
C TRP A 6 -11.93 -10.54 -5.67
N TYR A 7 -10.93 -11.39 -5.81
CA TYR A 7 -11.15 -12.83 -5.72
C TYR A 7 -11.57 -13.26 -4.30
N PRO A 8 -12.37 -14.33 -4.15
CA PRO A 8 -12.81 -14.81 -2.83
C PRO A 8 -11.66 -15.05 -1.84
N HIS A 9 -10.56 -15.66 -2.29
CA HIS A 9 -9.40 -15.93 -1.44
C HIS A 9 -8.70 -14.64 -0.98
N GLN A 10 -8.60 -13.61 -1.83
CA GLN A 10 -8.06 -12.30 -1.46
C GLN A 10 -8.91 -11.61 -0.40
N ARG A 11 -10.25 -11.69 -0.55
CA ARG A 11 -11.18 -11.15 0.46
C ARG A 11 -11.03 -11.86 1.79
N ALA A 12 -10.89 -13.19 1.79
CA ALA A 12 -10.68 -13.98 2.99
C ALA A 12 -9.33 -13.67 3.68
N TYR A 13 -8.26 -13.54 2.91
CA TYR A 13 -6.95 -13.15 3.43
C TYR A 13 -7.01 -11.75 4.08
N CYS A 14 -7.56 -10.76 3.38
CA CYS A 14 -7.70 -9.40 3.92
C CYS A 14 -8.68 -9.30 5.11
N SER A 15 -9.71 -10.16 5.19
CA SER A 15 -10.68 -10.10 6.30
C SER A 15 -10.10 -10.55 7.64
N ALA A 16 -8.99 -11.29 7.63
CA ALA A 16 -8.27 -11.70 8.84
C ALA A 16 -7.66 -10.50 9.60
N PHE A 17 -7.36 -9.39 8.91
CA PHE A 17 -6.75 -8.22 9.53
C PHE A 17 -7.80 -7.37 10.27
N LYS A 18 -7.63 -7.27 11.59
CA LYS A 18 -8.48 -6.47 12.48
C LYS A 18 -8.10 -4.99 12.55
N SER A 19 -6.88 -4.63 12.15
CA SER A 19 -6.41 -3.24 12.09
C SER A 19 -6.45 -2.71 10.65
N TRP A 20 -6.82 -1.43 10.49
CA TRP A 20 -6.82 -0.79 9.17
C TRP A 20 -5.44 -0.79 8.51
N SER A 21 -4.38 -0.62 9.32
CA SER A 21 -2.99 -0.62 8.86
C SER A 21 -2.55 -1.98 8.32
N GLY A 22 -2.88 -3.07 9.03
CA GLY A 22 -2.61 -4.43 8.55
C GLY A 22 -3.41 -4.77 7.30
N TYR A 23 -4.68 -4.33 7.26
CA TYR A 23 -5.53 -4.48 6.09
C TYR A 23 -4.96 -3.76 4.86
N VAL A 24 -4.55 -2.49 4.98
CA VAL A 24 -3.93 -1.73 3.88
C VAL A 24 -2.68 -2.46 3.36
N ASN A 25 -1.82 -2.94 4.25
CA ASN A 25 -0.63 -3.70 3.86
C ASN A 25 -1.03 -4.94 3.06
N ALA A 26 -1.92 -5.78 3.58
CA ALA A 26 -2.37 -6.99 2.89
C ALA A 26 -2.91 -6.71 1.49
N VAL A 27 -3.72 -5.66 1.33
CA VAL A 27 -4.29 -5.29 0.03
C VAL A 27 -3.21 -4.82 -0.94
N VAL A 28 -2.28 -3.98 -0.47
CA VAL A 28 -1.18 -3.49 -1.32
C VAL A 28 -0.31 -4.65 -1.83
N ASP A 29 -0.06 -5.68 -1.01
CA ASP A 29 0.70 -6.87 -1.44
C ASP A 29 -0.03 -7.73 -2.48
N ILE A 30 -1.36 -7.69 -2.49
CA ILE A 30 -2.17 -8.41 -3.48
C ILE A 30 -2.11 -7.73 -4.85
N PHE A 31 -2.19 -6.40 -4.88
CA PHE A 31 -2.32 -5.64 -6.11
C PHE A 31 -1.00 -5.17 -6.71
N PHE A 32 0.05 -5.04 -5.90
CA PHE A 32 1.32 -4.48 -6.34
C PHE A 32 2.49 -5.35 -5.91
N THR A 33 3.38 -5.65 -6.85
CA THR A 33 4.62 -6.37 -6.55
C THR A 33 5.58 -5.45 -5.80
N LYS A 34 6.54 -6.04 -5.09
CA LYS A 34 7.61 -5.28 -4.42
C LYS A 34 8.38 -4.39 -5.41
N GLU A 35 8.62 -4.87 -6.63
CA GLU A 35 9.28 -4.13 -7.70
C GLU A 35 8.48 -2.89 -8.10
N THR A 36 7.16 -3.04 -8.32
CA THR A 36 6.27 -1.90 -8.59
C THR A 36 6.29 -0.91 -7.43
N LEU A 37 6.18 -1.39 -6.19
CA LEU A 37 6.19 -0.52 -5.02
C LEU A 37 7.50 0.24 -4.83
N ALA A 38 8.63 -0.31 -5.25
CA ALA A 38 9.93 0.35 -5.12
C ALA A 38 10.03 1.61 -6.00
N ILE A 39 9.48 1.56 -7.22
CA ILE A 39 9.55 2.67 -8.19
C ILE A 39 8.32 3.61 -8.13
N SER A 40 7.33 3.28 -7.29
CA SER A 40 6.04 3.97 -7.26
C SER A 40 5.73 4.72 -5.95
N SER A 41 4.74 5.61 -6.03
CA SER A 41 4.07 6.25 -4.89
C SER A 41 2.56 6.23 -5.06
N ALA A 42 1.80 6.41 -3.98
CA ALA A 42 0.34 6.27 -3.98
C ALA A 42 -0.39 7.18 -4.97
N ARG A 43 0.09 8.42 -5.20
CA ARG A 43 -0.51 9.39 -6.14
C ARG A 43 0.49 10.05 -7.08
N GLY A 44 1.71 9.54 -7.20
CA GLY A 44 2.80 10.26 -7.87
C GLY A 44 3.34 11.39 -7.00
N SER A 45 4.29 12.18 -7.51
CA SER A 45 4.73 13.41 -6.84
C SER A 45 4.33 14.64 -7.65
N ASP A 46 3.66 15.61 -7.02
CA ASP A 46 3.52 16.97 -7.58
C ASP A 46 4.81 17.79 -7.48
N ARG A 47 5.76 17.34 -6.64
CA ARG A 47 6.99 18.07 -6.34
C ARG A 47 8.20 17.34 -6.90
N LYS A 48 8.84 17.99 -7.87
CA LYS A 48 10.18 17.68 -8.40
C LYS A 48 11.15 17.49 -7.22
N GLY A 49 11.31 16.26 -6.75
CA GLY A 49 12.23 15.91 -5.67
C GLY A 49 13.67 16.06 -6.13
N LYS A 50 14.58 16.39 -5.21
CA LYS A 50 16.03 16.55 -5.47
C LYS A 50 16.76 15.27 -5.93
N SER A 51 16.06 14.14 -6.02
CA SER A 51 16.57 12.89 -6.59
C SER A 51 15.71 12.58 -7.82
N GLY A 52 16.33 12.45 -8.98
CA GLY A 52 15.69 12.35 -10.30
C GLY A 52 14.85 11.09 -10.55
N ASP A 53 14.45 10.35 -9.52
CA ASP A 53 13.55 9.22 -9.65
C ASP A 53 12.11 9.73 -9.70
N ALA A 54 11.57 9.85 -10.92
CA ALA A 54 10.15 10.10 -11.13
C ALA A 54 9.34 8.99 -10.45
N ASN A 55 8.70 9.32 -9.32
CA ASN A 55 7.88 8.37 -8.57
C ASN A 55 6.59 8.10 -9.37
N ILE A 56 6.48 6.91 -9.96
CA ILE A 56 5.35 6.54 -10.81
C ILE A 56 4.11 6.37 -9.93
N PRO A 57 2.96 7.02 -10.22
CA PRO A 57 1.75 6.80 -9.46
C PRO A 57 1.31 5.34 -9.54
N LEU A 58 0.94 4.75 -8.41
CA LEU A 58 0.18 3.49 -8.38
C LEU A 58 -1.16 3.69 -9.09
N THR A 59 -1.75 2.60 -9.59
CA THR A 59 -3.03 2.64 -10.33
C THR A 59 -4.09 3.41 -9.54
N PRO A 60 -4.52 4.62 -9.98
CA PRO A 60 -5.38 5.49 -9.18
C PRO A 60 -6.71 4.84 -8.77
N LEU A 61 -7.28 4.04 -9.68
CA LEU A 61 -8.51 3.28 -9.43
C LEU A 61 -8.37 2.30 -8.25
N ILE A 62 -7.21 1.65 -8.10
CA ILE A 62 -6.95 0.73 -6.99
C ILE A 62 -6.81 1.50 -5.69
N ILE A 63 -6.14 2.65 -5.73
CA ILE A 63 -5.92 3.50 -4.56
C ILE A 63 -7.24 4.08 -4.04
N ASP A 64 -8.07 4.65 -4.92
CA ASP A 64 -9.35 5.25 -4.51
C ASP A 64 -10.33 4.17 -4.02
N ALA A 65 -10.35 2.99 -4.66
CA ALA A 65 -11.15 1.86 -4.18
C ALA A 65 -10.67 1.35 -2.81
N LEU A 66 -9.35 1.30 -2.57
CA LEU A 66 -8.78 0.93 -1.28
C LEU A 66 -9.15 1.95 -0.19
N VAL A 67 -9.03 3.25 -0.47
CA VAL A 67 -9.41 4.32 0.45
C VAL A 67 -10.89 4.18 0.84
N GLY A 68 -11.79 4.09 -0.14
CA GLY A 68 -13.22 3.95 0.14
C GLY A 68 -13.54 2.69 0.96
N LYS A 69 -12.89 1.57 0.65
CA LYS A 69 -13.12 0.29 1.36
C LYS A 69 -12.59 0.32 2.80
N VAL A 70 -11.45 0.94 3.05
CA VAL A 70 -10.89 1.09 4.40
C VAL A 70 -11.77 2.00 5.25
N CYS A 71 -12.18 3.16 4.72
CA CYS A 71 -13.07 4.07 5.43
C CYS A 71 -14.42 3.41 5.77
N SER A 72 -14.96 2.59 4.86
CA SER A 72 -16.20 1.85 5.10
C SER A 72 -16.04 0.72 6.12
N LYS A 73 -14.97 -0.10 6.00
CA LYS A 73 -14.75 -1.28 6.85
C LYS A 73 -14.41 -0.92 8.30
N PHE A 74 -13.65 0.16 8.49
CA PHE A 74 -13.15 0.57 9.81
C PHE A 74 -13.89 1.79 10.34
N SER A 75 -15.18 1.96 10.03
CA SER A 75 -15.97 3.18 10.30
C SER A 75 -15.87 3.74 11.73
N LYS A 76 -15.71 2.89 12.75
CA LYS A 76 -15.54 3.31 14.15
C LYS A 76 -14.16 3.90 14.47
N ASP A 77 -13.11 3.40 13.82
CA ASP A 77 -11.71 3.82 13.94
C ASP A 77 -11.17 4.24 12.58
N SER A 78 -12.00 4.97 11.82
CA SER A 78 -11.77 5.17 10.40
C SER A 78 -10.57 6.08 10.20
N PRO A 79 -9.50 5.62 9.54
CA PRO A 79 -8.39 6.51 9.21
C PRO A 79 -8.87 7.57 8.22
N GLN A 80 -8.28 8.75 8.31
CA GLN A 80 -8.43 9.78 7.28
C GLN A 80 -7.83 9.27 5.95
N PRO A 81 -8.40 9.65 4.79
CA PRO A 81 -7.82 9.28 3.48
C PRO A 81 -6.33 9.60 3.38
N SER A 82 -5.88 10.72 3.94
CA SER A 82 -4.47 11.10 3.99
C SER A 82 -3.59 10.10 4.76
N GLN A 83 -4.09 9.52 5.86
CA GLN A 83 -3.37 8.50 6.64
C GLN A 83 -3.22 7.19 5.85
N ILE A 84 -4.26 6.81 5.08
CA ILE A 84 -4.21 5.65 4.19
C ILE A 84 -3.17 5.87 3.09
N ILE A 85 -3.21 7.03 2.43
CA ILE A 85 -2.24 7.40 1.39
C ILE A 85 -0.81 7.43 1.96
N GLN A 86 -0.62 8.01 3.14
CA GLN A 86 0.67 8.03 3.82
C GLN A 86 1.17 6.61 4.12
N LYS A 87 0.30 5.71 4.59
CA LYS A 87 0.67 4.32 4.85
C LYS A 87 1.10 3.57 3.59
N ILE A 88 0.40 3.77 2.47
CA ILE A 88 0.79 3.21 1.18
C ILE A 88 2.16 3.75 0.75
N ASN A 89 2.39 5.05 0.89
CA ASN A 89 3.69 5.66 0.60
C ASN A 89 4.81 5.13 1.50
N MET A 90 4.55 4.90 2.79
CA MET A 90 5.53 4.25 3.68
C MET A 90 5.89 2.86 3.17
N LYS A 91 4.93 2.11 2.65
CA LYS A 91 5.17 0.79 2.10
C LYS A 91 5.99 0.82 0.80
N CYS A 92 5.76 1.81 -0.07
CA CYS A 92 6.65 2.08 -1.21
C CYS A 92 8.09 2.39 -0.78
N VAL A 93 8.26 3.21 0.27
CA VAL A 93 9.58 3.49 0.86
C VAL A 93 10.24 2.22 1.41
N GLU A 94 9.47 1.36 2.09
CA GLU A 94 9.96 0.08 2.60
C GLU A 94 10.40 -0.86 1.46
N ALA A 95 9.67 -0.89 0.35
CA ALA A 95 10.00 -1.70 -0.82
C ALA A 95 11.33 -1.28 -1.49
N ARG A 96 11.68 0.02 -1.42
CA ARG A 96 12.97 0.55 -1.89
C ARG A 96 14.17 0.16 -1.03
N ARG A 97 13.95 -0.23 0.23
CA ARG A 97 15.06 -0.55 1.12
C ARG A 97 15.77 -1.82 0.62
N PRO A 98 17.12 -1.84 0.58
CA PRO A 98 17.88 -3.06 0.35
C PRO A 98 17.41 -4.16 1.31
N PRO A 99 17.48 -5.44 0.92
CA PRO A 99 17.26 -6.54 1.85
C PRO A 99 18.14 -6.28 3.08
N ARG A 100 17.54 -6.22 4.27
CA ARG A 100 18.33 -6.21 5.50
C ARG A 100 19.05 -7.55 5.52
N VAL A 101 20.36 -7.55 5.25
CA VAL A 101 21.21 -8.70 5.52
C VAL A 101 21.11 -8.92 7.02
N ARG A 102 20.28 -9.87 7.42
CA ARG A 102 20.35 -10.40 8.77
C ARG A 102 21.63 -11.21 8.72
N GLU A 103 22.71 -10.68 9.29
CA GLU A 103 23.87 -11.53 9.63
C GLU A 103 23.30 -12.68 10.45
N GLN A 104 23.11 -13.82 9.80
CA GLN A 104 23.03 -15.08 10.51
C GLN A 104 24.42 -15.22 11.12
N ARG A 105 24.57 -14.83 12.38
CA ARG A 105 25.69 -15.29 13.18
C ARG A 105 25.62 -16.81 13.11
N ALA A 106 26.53 -17.39 12.33
CA ALA A 106 26.88 -18.78 12.46
C ALA A 106 27.51 -18.91 13.86
N GLU A 107 26.76 -19.50 14.78
CA GLU A 107 27.32 -20.15 15.96
C GLU A 107 27.77 -21.56 15.59
#